data_AF-A0A1B1ZHA0-F1
#
_entry.id   AF-A0A1B1ZHA0-F1
#
_cell.length_a   1.000
_cell.length_b   1.000
_cell.length_c   1.000
_cell.angle_alpha   90.00
_cell.angle_beta   90.00
_cell.angle_gamma   90.00
#
_symmetry.space_group_name_H-M   'P 1'
#
loop_
_entity.id
_entity.type
_entity.pdbx_description
1 polymer ?
#
loop_
_entity_poly.entity_id
_entity_poly.type
_entity_poly.pdbx_seq_one_letter_code
_entity_poly.pdbx_strand_id
1 'polypeptide(L)'
;MDAARDRDDRPDDEFESIVAGWRDEGSVPDWPDPGESTGPTAHADPAAPAVQPGERPGHRPGPAAEIDSDEGHYHPPDPPPLPRPGPPAVVGGGLIVFGVLLCVAPSVLGVGGTWPLPLGLVLVAAGLTWLVLRLWTPDHGDDAPDPDDDGSRI
;
A
#
# COMPACT_ATOMS: atom_id res chain seq x y z
N MET A 1 -36.04 24.89 21.61
CA MET A 1 -35.80 23.94 20.49
C MET A 1 -35.20 24.76 19.36
N ASP A 2 -33.88 24.98 19.40
CA ASP A 2 -33.12 25.71 18.39
C ASP A 2 -32.66 24.73 17.30
N ALA A 3 -33.50 24.54 16.29
CA ALA A 3 -33.21 23.66 15.15
C ALA A 3 -32.46 24.38 14.00
N ALA A 4 -31.97 25.60 14.24
CA ALA A 4 -31.45 26.50 13.21
C ALA A 4 -29.92 26.65 13.22
N ARG A 5 -29.20 26.04 14.17
CA ARG A 5 -27.72 26.08 14.24
C ARG A 5 -27.03 24.80 13.80
N ASP A 6 -27.78 23.73 13.55
CA ASP A 6 -27.25 22.37 13.34
C ASP A 6 -27.28 21.93 11.87
N ARG A 7 -27.46 22.90 10.96
CA ARG A 7 -27.65 22.64 9.53
C ARG A 7 -26.42 22.99 8.68
N ASP A 8 -25.40 23.61 9.29
CA ASP A 8 -24.19 24.08 8.60
C ASP A 8 -23.04 23.05 8.62
N ASP A 9 -23.17 21.94 9.35
CA ASP A 9 -22.18 20.85 9.45
C ASP A 9 -22.63 19.58 8.72
N ARG A 10 -23.26 19.70 7.54
CA ARG A 10 -23.42 18.52 6.68
C ARG A 10 -22.10 18.28 5.94
N PRO A 11 -21.58 17.04 5.93
CA PRO A 11 -20.34 16.71 5.24
C PRO A 11 -20.39 17.04 3.73
N ASP A 12 -21.59 17.07 3.16
CA ASP A 12 -21.82 17.45 1.77
C ASP A 12 -21.55 18.94 1.52
N ASP A 13 -21.87 19.82 2.49
CA ASP A 13 -21.71 21.28 2.38
C ASP A 13 -20.23 21.69 2.52
N GLU A 14 -19.49 21.02 3.42
CA GLU A 14 -18.03 21.20 3.57
C GLU A 14 -17.29 20.80 2.29
N PHE A 15 -17.67 19.64 1.71
CA PHE A 15 -17.12 19.17 0.44
C PHE A 15 -17.42 20.15 -0.71
N GLU A 16 -18.64 20.70 -0.78
CA GLU A 16 -19.01 21.68 -1.80
C GLU A 16 -18.15 22.96 -1.72
N SER A 17 -17.80 23.40 -0.49
CA SER A 17 -16.92 24.56 -0.28
C SER A 17 -15.49 24.33 -0.78
N ILE A 18 -14.95 23.11 -0.59
CA ILE A 18 -13.62 22.73 -1.07
C ILE A 18 -13.60 22.67 -2.61
N VAL A 19 -14.65 22.09 -3.21
CA VAL A 19 -14.78 22.01 -4.67
C VAL A 19 -14.99 23.40 -5.29
N ALA A 20 -15.73 24.30 -4.62
CA ALA A 20 -15.90 25.68 -5.04
C ALA A 20 -14.57 26.44 -5.05
N GLY A 21 -13.74 26.29 -4.02
CA GLY A 21 -12.39 26.86 -3.97
C GLY A 21 -11.51 26.38 -5.14
N TRP A 22 -11.52 25.07 -5.42
CA TRP A 22 -10.77 24.50 -6.54
C TRP A 22 -11.26 24.97 -7.92
N ARG A 23 -12.56 25.27 -8.08
CA ARG A 23 -13.11 25.81 -9.33
C ARG A 23 -12.72 27.28 -9.54
N ASP A 24 -12.67 28.08 -8.48
CA ASP A 24 -12.23 29.48 -8.52
C ASP A 24 -10.73 29.61 -8.80
N GLU A 25 -9.92 28.65 -8.32
CA GLU A 25 -8.47 28.60 -8.52
C GLU A 25 -8.04 28.18 -9.94
N GLY A 26 -8.99 27.75 -10.78
CA GLY A 26 -8.85 27.81 -12.24
C GLY A 26 -7.79 26.91 -12.88
N SER A 27 -7.50 25.73 -12.32
CA SER A 27 -6.66 24.75 -13.04
C SER A 27 -6.95 23.30 -12.64
N VAL A 28 -7.91 22.70 -13.33
CA VAL A 28 -7.95 21.24 -13.52
C VAL A 28 -7.40 20.98 -14.92
N PRO A 29 -6.31 20.22 -15.07
CA PRO A 29 -5.85 19.79 -16.38
C PRO A 29 -6.97 19.04 -17.10
N ASP A 30 -7.26 19.41 -18.34
CA ASP A 30 -8.22 18.69 -19.18
C ASP A 30 -7.63 17.31 -19.50
N TRP A 31 -8.00 16.31 -18.69
CA TRP A 31 -7.53 14.95 -18.87
C TRP A 31 -8.31 14.35 -20.03
N PRO A 32 -7.65 13.78 -21.05
CA PRO A 32 -8.34 13.25 -22.22
C PRO A 32 -9.37 12.21 -21.79
N ASP A 33 -10.62 12.44 -22.17
CA ASP A 33 -11.69 11.46 -21.95
C ASP A 33 -11.27 10.14 -22.61
N PRO A 34 -11.43 8.99 -21.93
CA PRO A 34 -10.90 7.70 -22.39
C PRO A 34 -11.51 7.19 -23.71
N GLY A 35 -12.43 7.94 -24.32
CA GLY A 35 -13.04 7.65 -25.61
C GLY A 35 -12.71 8.64 -26.75
N GLU A 36 -12.04 9.77 -26.51
CA GLU A 36 -11.90 10.85 -27.51
C GLU A 36 -10.46 11.29 -27.78
N SER A 37 -9.49 10.36 -27.77
CA SER A 37 -8.16 10.64 -28.34
C SER A 37 -8.25 10.64 -29.88
N THR A 38 -8.84 11.69 -30.43
CA THR A 38 -9.07 11.86 -31.88
C THR A 38 -8.25 13.01 -32.44
N GLY A 39 -6.93 12.85 -32.45
CA GLY A 39 -6.01 13.64 -33.26
C GLY A 39 -5.83 15.12 -32.84
N PRO A 40 -4.69 15.76 -33.16
CA PRO A 40 -4.42 17.12 -32.68
C PRO A 40 -5.22 18.16 -33.49
N THR A 41 -6.25 18.76 -32.90
CA THR A 41 -6.78 20.05 -33.36
C THR A 41 -6.02 21.20 -32.70
N ALA A 42 -5.39 21.98 -33.57
CA ALA A 42 -4.58 23.15 -33.27
C ALA A 42 -5.40 24.33 -32.70
N HIS A 43 -4.86 24.99 -31.68
CA HIS A 43 -5.09 26.42 -31.42
C HIS A 43 -3.82 27.20 -31.79
N ALA A 44 -3.96 28.12 -32.75
CA ALA A 44 -2.97 29.10 -33.23
C ALA A 44 -2.94 30.33 -32.28
N ASP A 45 -1.94 31.21 -32.10
CA ASP A 45 -0.55 31.54 -32.54
C ASP A 45 -0.10 32.70 -31.56
N PRO A 46 1.13 33.32 -31.49
CA PRO A 46 2.17 33.44 -32.52
C PRO A 46 3.66 33.27 -32.09
N ALA A 47 4.48 32.95 -33.08
CA ALA A 47 5.95 33.12 -33.15
C ALA A 47 6.83 32.11 -32.39
N ALA A 48 6.83 30.86 -32.86
CA ALA A 48 8.00 30.00 -32.78
C ALA A 48 8.38 29.53 -34.20
N PRO A 49 9.67 29.51 -34.57
CA PRO A 49 10.10 29.22 -35.93
C PRO A 49 9.61 27.84 -36.36
N ALA A 50 8.99 27.79 -37.54
CA ALA A 50 8.44 26.58 -38.12
C ALA A 50 9.52 25.50 -38.24
N VAL A 51 9.43 24.48 -37.38
CA VAL A 51 10.21 23.25 -37.55
C VAL A 51 9.60 22.53 -38.76
N GLN A 52 10.37 22.48 -39.85
CA GLN A 52 9.94 21.82 -41.09
C GLN A 52 9.61 20.34 -40.81
N PRO A 53 8.49 19.80 -41.36
CA PRO A 53 8.14 18.39 -41.21
C PRO A 53 9.12 17.53 -42.02
N GLY A 54 10.23 17.17 -41.39
CA GLY A 54 11.28 16.35 -41.98
C GLY A 54 12.28 15.83 -40.95
N GLU A 55 12.39 16.50 -39.80
CA GLU A 55 13.38 16.16 -38.78
C GLU A 55 12.72 15.60 -37.51
N ARG A 56 12.12 14.42 -37.59
CA ARG A 56 12.12 13.54 -36.41
C ARG A 56 13.50 12.87 -36.39
N PRO A 57 14.22 12.85 -35.26
CA PRO A 57 15.37 11.97 -35.13
C PRO A 57 14.90 10.54 -35.42
N GLY A 58 15.25 10.03 -36.61
CA GLY A 58 14.96 8.66 -36.96
C GLY A 58 15.66 7.78 -35.94
N HIS A 59 14.94 6.83 -35.34
CA HIS A 59 15.58 5.74 -34.61
C HIS A 59 16.54 5.07 -35.60
N ARG A 60 17.83 5.36 -35.46
CA ARG A 60 18.88 4.65 -36.19
C ARG A 60 18.85 3.22 -35.63
N PRO A 61 18.56 2.19 -36.41
CA PRO A 61 18.83 0.84 -35.96
C PRO A 61 20.33 0.80 -35.68
N GLY A 62 20.71 0.54 -34.43
CA GLY A 62 22.09 0.16 -34.13
C GLY A 62 22.47 -1.05 -35.00
N PRO A 63 23.78 -1.32 -35.21
CA PRO A 63 24.17 -2.56 -35.85
C PRO A 63 23.42 -3.68 -35.15
N ALA A 64 22.73 -4.53 -35.91
CA ALA A 64 22.10 -5.74 -35.37
C ALA A 64 23.22 -6.54 -34.71
N ALA A 65 23.36 -6.35 -33.39
CA ALA A 65 24.11 -7.28 -32.58
C ALA A 65 23.39 -8.61 -32.80
N GLU A 66 24.09 -9.57 -33.40
CA GLU A 66 23.69 -10.96 -33.29
C GLU A 66 23.43 -11.18 -31.80
N ILE A 67 22.16 -11.37 -31.44
CA ILE A 67 21.80 -11.77 -30.09
C ILE A 67 22.35 -13.18 -30.01
N ASP A 68 23.55 -13.32 -29.43
CA ASP A 68 24.09 -14.63 -29.13
C ASP A 68 23.12 -15.26 -28.13
N SER A 69 22.42 -16.29 -28.59
CA SER A 69 21.39 -16.96 -27.79
C SER A 69 21.99 -17.71 -26.58
N ASP A 70 23.31 -17.69 -26.44
CA ASP A 70 24.08 -18.29 -25.35
C ASP A 70 24.45 -17.32 -24.21
N GLU A 71 24.01 -16.07 -24.24
CA GLU A 71 24.13 -15.19 -23.06
C GLU A 71 23.20 -15.67 -21.92
N GLY A 72 23.85 -16.26 -20.89
CA GLY A 72 23.24 -16.96 -19.77
C GLY A 72 21.98 -16.32 -19.19
N HIS A 73 20.89 -17.08 -19.23
CA HIS A 73 19.62 -16.67 -18.65
C HIS A 73 19.78 -16.43 -17.15
N TYR A 74 19.38 -15.25 -16.69
CA TYR A 74 19.34 -14.93 -15.27
C TYR A 74 18.35 -15.87 -14.58
N HIS A 75 18.88 -16.82 -13.81
CA HIS A 75 18.12 -17.54 -12.81
C HIS A 75 18.09 -16.67 -11.56
N PRO A 76 16.90 -16.15 -11.16
CA PRO A 76 16.79 -15.51 -9.86
C PRO A 76 17.28 -16.51 -8.80
N PRO A 77 18.10 -16.07 -7.83
CA PRO A 77 18.46 -16.92 -6.72
C PRO A 77 17.18 -17.38 -6.03
N ASP A 78 17.17 -18.63 -5.55
CA ASP A 78 16.03 -19.12 -4.80
C ASP A 78 15.77 -18.19 -3.61
N PRO A 79 14.50 -17.82 -3.37
CA PRO A 79 14.18 -16.87 -2.32
C PRO A 79 14.63 -17.44 -0.97
N PRO A 80 15.16 -16.60 -0.07
CA PRO A 80 15.53 -17.04 1.26
C PRO A 80 14.30 -17.66 1.96
N PRO A 81 14.50 -18.68 2.81
CA PRO A 81 13.39 -19.34 3.49
C PRO A 81 12.63 -18.34 4.36
N LEU A 82 11.30 -18.44 4.36
CA LEU A 82 10.46 -17.57 5.18
C LEU A 82 10.78 -17.76 6.67
N PRO A 83 10.84 -16.66 7.45
CA PRO A 83 11.08 -16.74 8.89
C PRO A 83 9.94 -17.51 9.55
N ARG A 84 10.29 -18.48 10.40
CA ARG A 84 9.30 -19.26 11.15
C ARG A 84 8.72 -18.38 12.25
N PRO A 85 7.41 -18.48 12.56
CA PRO A 85 6.84 -17.76 13.69
C PRO A 85 7.52 -18.24 14.98
N GLY A 86 8.29 -17.35 15.61
CA GLY A 86 8.99 -17.65 16.85
C GLY A 86 8.06 -17.93 18.03
N PRO A 87 8.57 -18.53 19.12
CA PRO A 87 7.80 -18.77 20.35
C PRO A 87 6.92 -17.60 20.83
N PRO A 88 7.36 -16.32 20.80
CA PRO A 88 6.51 -15.20 21.23
C PRO A 88 5.30 -14.94 20.32
N ALA A 89 5.38 -15.29 19.03
CA ALA A 89 4.24 -15.20 18.12
C ALA A 89 3.16 -16.24 18.46
N VAL A 90 3.57 -17.43 18.89
CA VAL A 90 2.67 -18.49 19.37
C VAL A 90 1.89 -18.04 20.62
N VAL A 91 2.56 -17.34 21.55
CA VAL A 91 1.90 -16.79 22.75
C VAL A 91 0.80 -15.80 22.37
N GLY A 92 1.10 -14.85 21.48
CA GLY A 92 0.13 -13.87 21.02
C GLY A 92 -1.05 -14.50 20.26
N GLY A 93 -0.76 -15.46 19.38
CA GLY A 93 -1.80 -16.25 18.70
C GLY A 93 -2.68 -17.02 19.69
N GLY A 94 -2.07 -17.60 20.73
CA GLY A 94 -2.78 -18.26 21.82
C GLY A 94 -3.74 -17.34 22.57
N LEU A 95 -3.33 -16.10 22.87
CA LEU A 95 -4.21 -15.10 23.50
C LEU A 95 -5.43 -14.79 22.63
N ILE A 96 -5.24 -14.64 21.32
CA ILE A 96 -6.33 -14.35 20.38
C ILE A 96 -7.31 -15.53 20.33
N VAL A 97 -6.80 -16.75 20.15
CA VAL A 97 -7.64 -17.96 20.12
C VAL A 97 -8.43 -18.12 21.41
N PHE A 98 -7.79 -17.90 22.56
CA PHE A 98 -8.44 -17.98 23.86
C PHE A 98 -9.49 -16.87 24.06
N GLY A 99 -9.19 -15.64 23.65
CA GLY A 99 -10.14 -14.52 23.70
C GLY A 99 -11.36 -14.74 22.80
N VAL A 100 -11.17 -15.26 21.59
CA VAL A 100 -12.25 -15.64 20.67
C VAL A 100 -13.10 -16.77 21.26
N LEU A 101 -12.46 -17.80 21.83
CA LEU A 101 -13.17 -18.91 22.47
C LEU A 101 -14.05 -18.41 23.62
N LEU A 102 -13.55 -17.47 24.42
CA LEU A 102 -14.30 -16.86 25.52
C LEU A 102 -15.50 -16.02 25.02
N CYS A 103 -15.38 -15.35 23.86
CA CYS A 103 -16.49 -14.61 23.25
C CYS A 103 -17.57 -15.53 22.64
N VAL A 104 -17.16 -16.58 21.92
CA VAL A 104 -18.09 -17.43 21.15
C VAL A 104 -18.71 -18.54 22.01
N ALA A 105 -17.93 -19.10 22.94
CA ALA A 105 -18.33 -20.27 23.70
C ALA A 105 -17.92 -20.17 25.20
N PRO A 106 -18.39 -19.14 25.93
CA PRO A 106 -18.04 -18.96 27.35
C PRO A 106 -18.50 -20.11 28.25
N SER A 107 -19.52 -20.83 27.82
CA SER A 107 -20.05 -22.02 28.49
C SER A 107 -19.06 -23.18 28.54
N VAL A 108 -18.14 -23.30 27.56
CA VAL A 108 -17.10 -24.33 27.52
C VAL A 108 -16.07 -24.12 28.62
N LEU A 109 -15.88 -22.86 29.04
CA LEU A 109 -14.96 -22.47 30.12
C LEU A 109 -15.67 -22.43 31.49
N GLY A 110 -16.97 -22.75 31.56
CA GLY A 110 -17.76 -22.70 32.79
C GLY A 110 -17.97 -21.27 33.34
N VAL A 111 -17.70 -20.26 32.52
CA VAL A 111 -17.81 -18.85 32.92
C VAL A 111 -19.25 -18.38 32.73
N GLY A 112 -20.01 -18.33 33.83
CA GLY A 112 -21.35 -17.77 33.86
C GLY A 112 -21.33 -16.25 34.06
N GLY A 113 -22.29 -15.53 33.46
CA GLY A 113 -22.53 -14.11 33.70
C GLY A 113 -22.21 -13.19 32.51
N THR A 114 -22.16 -11.88 32.76
CA THR A 114 -21.96 -10.83 31.74
C THR A 114 -20.50 -10.49 31.44
N TRP A 115 -19.56 -11.13 32.14
CA TRP A 115 -18.11 -10.90 32.02
C TRP A 115 -17.35 -11.56 30.86
N PRO A 116 -17.82 -12.63 30.19
CA PRO A 116 -16.99 -13.29 29.17
C PRO A 116 -16.78 -12.43 27.92
N LEU A 117 -17.79 -11.69 27.49
CA LEU A 117 -17.70 -10.79 26.33
C LEU A 117 -16.63 -9.69 26.50
N PRO A 118 -16.66 -8.85 27.55
CA PRO A 118 -15.64 -7.82 27.71
C PRO A 118 -14.25 -8.42 27.93
N LEU A 119 -14.13 -9.52 28.67
CA LEU A 119 -12.84 -10.16 28.93
C LEU A 119 -12.25 -10.79 27.65
N GLY A 120 -13.08 -11.42 26.83
CA GLY A 120 -12.68 -11.99 25.55
C GLY A 120 -12.18 -10.90 24.58
N LEU A 121 -12.88 -9.77 24.50
CA LEU A 121 -12.47 -8.65 23.67
C LEU A 121 -11.11 -8.07 24.12
N VAL A 122 -10.92 -7.89 25.44
CA VAL A 122 -9.64 -7.42 26.00
C VAL A 122 -8.50 -8.39 25.69
N LEU A 123 -8.74 -9.70 25.79
CA LEU A 123 -7.77 -10.74 25.42
C LEU A 123 -7.37 -10.69 23.95
N VAL A 124 -8.36 -10.55 23.05
CA VAL A 124 -8.10 -10.40 21.61
C VAL A 124 -7.30 -9.12 21.34
N ALA A 125 -7.68 -7.99 21.94
CA ALA A 125 -6.96 -6.73 21.78
C ALA A 125 -5.53 -6.81 22.33
N ALA A 126 -5.33 -7.46 23.48
CA ALA A 126 -4.01 -7.69 24.06
C ALA A 126 -3.13 -8.59 23.18
N GLY A 127 -3.71 -9.67 22.63
CA GLY A 127 -3.02 -10.55 21.68
C GLY A 127 -2.61 -9.82 20.39
N LEU A 128 -3.51 -9.04 19.80
CA LEU A 128 -3.22 -8.22 18.63
C LEU A 128 -2.13 -7.18 18.91
N THR A 129 -2.26 -6.45 20.03
CA THR A 129 -1.25 -5.46 20.45
C THR A 129 0.11 -6.12 20.64
N TRP A 130 0.16 -7.30 21.27
CA TRP A 130 1.39 -8.07 21.43
C TRP A 130 2.01 -8.46 20.08
N LEU A 131 1.20 -8.94 19.12
CA LEU A 131 1.70 -9.28 17.78
C LEU A 131 2.25 -8.05 17.04
N VAL A 132 1.57 -6.90 17.13
CA VAL A 132 2.02 -5.66 16.49
C VAL A 132 3.33 -5.18 17.12
N LEU A 133 3.43 -5.15 18.45
CA LEU A 133 4.68 -4.85 19.16
C LEU A 133 5.79 -5.82 18.76
N ARG A 134 5.46 -7.08 18.51
CA ARG A 134 6.43 -8.07 18.09
C ARG A 134 6.89 -7.88 16.65
N LEU A 135 5.99 -7.49 15.74
CA LEU A 135 6.37 -7.11 14.37
C LEU A 135 7.33 -5.93 14.37
N TRP A 136 7.18 -5.02 15.34
CA TRP A 136 8.05 -3.87 15.53
C TRP A 136 9.37 -4.21 16.23
N THR A 137 9.45 -5.35 16.91
CA THR A 137 10.67 -5.80 17.59
C THR A 137 11.38 -6.80 16.69
N PRO A 138 12.45 -6.40 15.97
CA PRO A 138 13.17 -7.33 15.11
C PRO A 138 13.69 -8.50 15.94
N ASP A 139 13.49 -9.72 15.44
CA ASP A 139 14.11 -10.91 16.01
C ASP A 139 15.61 -10.77 15.85
N HIS A 140 16.35 -10.70 16.97
CA HIS A 140 17.80 -10.72 16.98
C HIS A 140 18.36 -12.16 16.94
N GLY A 141 17.58 -13.09 16.41
CA GLY A 141 17.83 -14.52 16.58
C GLY A 141 17.33 -15.28 15.37
N ASP A 142 18.09 -15.19 14.29
CA ASP A 142 18.42 -16.28 13.36
C ASP A 142 19.24 -15.75 12.17
N ASP A 143 20.10 -14.74 12.39
CA ASP A 143 21.19 -14.41 11.47
C ASP A 143 22.22 -15.55 11.57
N ALA A 144 21.94 -16.67 10.90
CA ALA A 144 23.03 -17.52 10.46
C ALA A 144 23.90 -16.64 9.55
N PRO A 145 25.21 -16.46 9.86
CA PRO A 145 26.07 -15.67 9.00
C PRO A 145 26.00 -16.24 7.59
N ASP A 146 25.55 -15.42 6.65
CA ASP A 146 25.54 -15.75 5.24
C ASP A 146 27.00 -16.04 4.84
N PRO A 147 27.35 -17.28 4.43
CA PRO A 147 28.73 -17.60 4.07
C PRO A 147 29.23 -16.79 2.87
N ASP A 148 28.31 -16.15 2.13
CA ASP A 148 28.60 -15.38 0.92
C ASP A 148 28.56 -13.84 1.17
N ASP A 149 28.32 -13.37 2.40
CA ASP A 149 28.46 -11.96 2.78
C ASP A 149 29.93 -11.57 2.93
N ASP A 150 30.63 -11.47 1.79
CA ASP A 150 31.91 -10.79 1.69
C ASP A 150 31.63 -9.28 1.79
N GLY A 151 31.47 -8.81 3.03
CA GLY A 151 31.12 -7.44 3.37
C GLY A 151 31.98 -6.43 2.61
N SER A 152 31.47 -5.95 1.48
CA SER A 152 32.16 -4.99 0.63
C SER A 152 32.17 -3.64 1.35
N ARG A 153 33.22 -3.45 2.15
CA ARG A 153 33.56 -2.19 2.79
C ARG A 153 34.19 -1.28 1.74
N ILE A 154 33.51 -0.19 1.41
CA ILE A 154 34.10 1.01 0.80
C ILE A 154 34.46 2.02 1.88
#